data_AF-A0A847BLS8-F1
#
_entry.id   AF-A0A847BLS8-F1
#
_cell.length_a   1.000
_cell.length_b   1.000
_cell.length_c   1.000
_cell.angle_alpha   90.00
_cell.angle_beta   90.00
_cell.angle_gamma   90.00
#
_symmetry.space_group_name_H-M   'P 1'
#
loop_
_entity.id
_entity.type
_entity.pdbx_description
1 polymer ?
#
loop_
_entity_poly.entity_id
_entity_poly.type
_entity_poly.pdbx_seq_one_letter_code
_entity_poly.pdbx_strand_id
1 'polypeptide(L)'
;MLLTKTKRKAYFKTLGLGEYNKANILKFQKKYFTRKKDLDGLYGTDTDNLLRHVYNVKTYTKNFKPQEFKCECNGRYCTGYPTYMKPAVLVNIQKIRNKYGKPVHVTSGLRCRGLNSRLVGSSSTSRHLSGLAIDFYISGITNALSRRKSLINFARKLANHHYSYCHGYSSGGYSVSAPNMGTAIHTDANNGKVITQKKAAKLTPQEKAVAWAVKIANDNTYGYKKWTSNVKTHQCPICHPKSGKGWNCIGFVTASFFHGAGIKTIKCSNAGLGNNKFFTKVTQASWRARNGKAWKLISNNGKKGGKSIAVSKLQKGDVLICYDGKGIYKHLALYIGNGKIVHSANPKDGILTTSYSGLAKRQHVTRAFRYTGK
;
A
#
# COMPACT_ATOMS: atom_id res chain seq x y z
N MET A 1 18.84 8.25 -28.97
CA MET A 1 18.45 9.65 -29.18
C MET A 1 18.23 10.34 -27.83
N LEU A 2 18.86 11.50 -27.61
CA LEU A 2 18.69 12.31 -26.41
C LEU A 2 17.26 12.86 -26.32
N LEU A 3 16.81 13.27 -25.13
CA LEU A 3 15.57 14.03 -24.98
C LEU A 3 15.64 15.34 -25.79
N THR A 4 14.51 15.80 -26.33
CA THR A 4 14.42 17.13 -26.93
C THR A 4 14.62 18.22 -25.87
N LYS A 5 15.09 19.41 -26.25
CA LYS A 5 15.30 20.54 -25.33
C LYS A 5 14.03 20.85 -24.51
N THR A 6 12.86 20.79 -25.15
CA THR A 6 11.55 20.96 -24.49
C THR A 6 11.32 19.92 -23.39
N LYS A 7 11.59 18.64 -23.65
CA LYS A 7 11.47 17.58 -22.63
C LYS A 7 12.47 17.74 -21.50
N ARG A 8 13.71 18.15 -21.79
CA ARG A 8 14.74 18.43 -20.77
C ARG A 8 14.26 19.52 -19.81
N LYS A 9 13.78 20.64 -20.34
CA LYS A 9 13.20 21.76 -19.56
C LYS A 9 12.03 21.27 -18.69
N ALA A 10 11.11 20.50 -19.26
CA ALA A 10 9.95 19.97 -18.53
C ALA A 10 10.36 19.04 -17.37
N TYR A 11 11.36 18.19 -17.57
CA TYR A 11 11.86 17.28 -16.54
C TYR A 11 12.59 18.06 -15.44
N PHE A 12 13.44 19.03 -15.79
CA PHE A 12 14.09 19.91 -14.82
C PHE A 12 13.08 20.63 -13.92
N LYS A 13 12.03 21.21 -14.53
CA LYS A 13 10.92 21.83 -13.79
C LYS A 13 10.20 20.84 -12.88
N THR A 14 9.82 19.67 -13.40
CA THR A 14 9.10 18.64 -12.63
C THR A 14 9.90 18.13 -11.43
N LEU A 15 11.23 18.05 -11.58
CA LEU A 15 12.11 17.51 -10.55
C LEU A 15 12.60 18.56 -9.54
N GLY A 16 12.27 19.84 -9.76
CA GLY A 16 12.73 20.96 -8.93
C GLY A 16 14.25 21.18 -9.06
N LEU A 17 14.81 21.02 -10.26
CA LEU A 17 16.24 21.19 -10.51
C LEU A 17 16.64 22.62 -10.90
N GLY A 18 15.68 23.55 -10.90
CA GLY A 18 15.87 24.90 -11.41
C GLY A 18 15.77 24.96 -12.94
N GLU A 19 16.26 26.07 -13.51
CA GLU A 19 16.31 26.27 -14.95
C GLU A 19 17.27 25.31 -15.65
N TYR A 20 16.97 24.96 -16.89
CA TYR A 20 17.86 24.16 -17.74
C TYR A 20 19.03 25.01 -18.24
N ASN A 21 20.10 25.08 -17.45
CA ASN A 21 21.34 25.80 -17.75
C ASN A 21 22.57 25.02 -17.22
N LYS A 22 23.79 25.44 -17.64
CA LYS A 22 25.05 24.76 -17.30
C LYS A 22 25.27 24.58 -15.79
N ALA A 23 24.99 25.63 -15.01
CA ALA A 23 25.18 25.60 -13.55
C ALA A 23 24.28 24.56 -12.86
N ASN A 24 23.00 24.51 -13.23
CA ASN A 24 22.05 23.54 -12.67
C ASN A 24 22.31 22.11 -13.16
N ILE A 25 22.78 21.94 -14.41
CA ILE A 25 23.24 20.64 -14.92
C ILE A 25 24.43 20.15 -14.08
N LEU A 26 25.42 21.01 -13.82
CA LEU A 26 26.59 20.66 -13.00
C LEU A 26 26.19 20.29 -11.57
N LYS A 27 25.27 21.05 -10.95
CA LYS A 27 24.71 20.74 -9.63
C LYS A 27 23.99 19.39 -9.62
N PHE A 28 23.26 19.08 -10.69
CA PHE A 28 22.59 17.80 -10.86
C PHE A 28 23.58 16.64 -11.02
N GLN A 29 24.61 16.79 -11.84
CA GLN A 29 25.67 15.79 -12.00
C GLN A 29 26.40 15.53 -10.66
N LYS A 30 26.83 16.59 -9.96
CA LYS A 30 27.49 16.52 -8.64
C LYS A 30 26.69 15.73 -7.61
N LYS A 31 25.35 15.80 -7.68
CA LYS A 31 24.46 15.10 -6.75
C LYS A 31 24.39 13.59 -6.97
N TYR A 32 24.61 13.10 -8.19
CA TYR A 32 24.31 11.70 -8.56
C TYR A 32 25.51 10.95 -9.14
N PHE A 33 26.29 11.57 -10.02
CA PHE A 33 27.43 10.93 -10.65
C PHE A 33 28.52 10.56 -9.64
N THR A 34 29.29 9.53 -10.02
CA THR A 34 30.36 8.98 -9.18
C THR A 34 31.73 9.50 -9.58
N ARG A 35 31.99 9.66 -10.88
CA ARG A 35 33.31 10.06 -11.38
C ARG A 35 33.39 11.58 -11.49
N LYS A 36 34.46 12.16 -10.93
CA LYS A 36 34.73 13.60 -11.00
C LYS A 36 34.85 14.11 -12.44
N LYS A 37 35.41 13.31 -13.34
CA LYS A 37 35.57 13.65 -14.77
C LYS A 37 34.26 13.82 -15.55
N ASP A 38 33.13 13.33 -15.02
CA ASP A 38 31.82 13.46 -15.67
C ASP A 38 31.06 14.71 -15.16
N LEU A 39 31.69 15.58 -14.37
CA LEU A 39 31.09 16.76 -13.74
C LEU A 39 31.42 18.03 -14.56
N ASP A 40 30.89 18.11 -15.78
CA ASP A 40 31.23 19.13 -16.78
C ASP A 40 30.16 20.21 -17.00
N GLY A 41 28.95 20.01 -16.45
CA GLY A 41 27.79 20.86 -16.69
C GLY A 41 27.18 20.72 -18.08
N LEU A 42 27.62 19.74 -18.88
CA LEU A 42 27.16 19.51 -20.25
C LEU A 42 26.03 18.47 -20.29
N TYR A 43 25.08 18.68 -21.20
CA TYR A 43 24.00 17.74 -21.42
C TYR A 43 24.35 16.73 -22.51
N GLY A 44 25.09 15.68 -22.13
CA GLY A 44 25.40 14.53 -22.98
C GLY A 44 24.51 13.31 -22.70
N THR A 45 24.88 12.17 -23.28
CA THR A 45 24.18 10.88 -23.12
C THR A 45 24.06 10.44 -21.65
N ASP A 46 25.12 10.59 -20.87
CA ASP A 46 25.11 10.19 -19.45
C ASP A 46 24.18 11.08 -18.63
N THR A 47 24.18 12.39 -18.89
CA THR A 47 23.24 13.33 -18.25
C THR A 47 21.80 13.03 -18.65
N ASP A 48 21.54 12.63 -19.90
CA ASP A 48 20.22 12.22 -20.37
C ASP A 48 19.73 10.94 -19.69
N ASN A 49 20.61 9.95 -19.56
CA ASN A 49 20.34 8.72 -18.82
C ASN A 49 20.01 9.03 -17.36
N LEU A 50 20.81 9.86 -16.70
CA LEU A 50 20.56 10.28 -15.32
C LEU A 50 19.22 11.03 -15.19
N LEU A 51 18.92 11.97 -16.08
CA LEU A 51 17.70 12.75 -16.01
C LEU A 51 16.46 11.85 -16.16
N ARG A 52 16.46 10.94 -17.15
CA ARG A 52 15.39 9.95 -17.33
C ARG A 52 15.26 9.04 -16.13
N HIS A 53 16.39 8.60 -15.56
CA HIS A 53 16.43 7.74 -14.40
C HIS A 53 15.74 8.40 -13.20
N VAL A 54 16.20 9.60 -12.81
CA VAL A 54 15.66 10.35 -11.67
C VAL A 54 14.18 10.69 -11.89
N TYR A 55 13.81 11.08 -13.11
CA TYR A 55 12.42 11.34 -13.47
C TYR A 55 11.55 10.09 -13.30
N ASN A 56 11.97 8.96 -13.86
CA ASN A 56 11.20 7.72 -13.79
C ASN A 56 11.04 7.25 -12.35
N VAL A 57 12.13 7.21 -11.57
CA VAL A 57 12.06 6.74 -10.17
C VAL A 57 11.10 7.61 -9.36
N LYS A 58 11.20 8.94 -9.45
CA LYS A 58 10.27 9.86 -8.75
C LYS A 58 8.82 9.78 -9.25
N THR A 59 8.62 9.45 -10.52
CA THR A 59 7.27 9.38 -11.12
C THR A 59 6.55 8.09 -10.76
N TYR A 60 7.24 6.96 -10.82
CA TYR A 60 6.63 5.63 -10.73
C TYR A 60 6.77 4.97 -9.37
N THR A 61 7.59 5.55 -8.48
CA THR A 61 7.79 5.03 -7.14
C THR A 61 7.60 6.11 -6.09
N LYS A 62 7.05 5.72 -4.94
CA LYS A 62 6.87 6.57 -3.75
C LYS A 62 7.89 6.25 -2.66
N ASN A 63 8.42 5.02 -2.66
CA ASN A 63 9.19 4.48 -1.55
C ASN A 63 10.65 4.20 -1.90
N PHE A 64 11.13 4.62 -3.07
CA PHE A 64 12.49 4.37 -3.53
C PHE A 64 13.14 5.68 -3.96
N LYS A 65 14.45 5.78 -3.70
CA LYS A 65 15.33 6.87 -4.13
C LYS A 65 16.09 6.46 -5.41
N PRO A 66 16.41 7.40 -6.30
CA PRO A 66 17.19 7.10 -7.51
C PRO A 66 18.53 6.40 -7.25
N GLN A 67 19.18 6.71 -6.13
CA GLN A 67 20.47 6.12 -5.75
C GLN A 67 20.39 4.62 -5.44
N GLU A 68 19.22 4.10 -5.03
CA GLU A 68 19.04 2.68 -4.71
C GLU A 68 19.19 1.77 -5.95
N PHE A 69 19.11 2.33 -7.15
CA PHE A 69 19.24 1.60 -8.41
C PHE A 69 20.57 1.87 -9.11
N LYS A 70 21.47 2.62 -8.49
CA LYS A 70 22.75 3.03 -9.08
C LYS A 70 23.62 1.81 -9.38
N CYS A 71 24.40 1.87 -10.45
CA CYS A 71 25.36 0.82 -10.79
C CYS A 71 26.48 0.75 -9.75
N GLU A 72 26.74 -0.45 -9.25
CA GLU A 72 27.68 -0.74 -8.17
C GLU A 72 29.14 -0.81 -8.62
N CYS A 73 29.44 -0.42 -9.86
CA CYS A 73 30.82 -0.35 -10.35
C CYS A 73 31.65 0.75 -9.67
N ASN A 74 31.05 1.55 -8.78
CA ASN A 74 31.69 2.61 -8.00
C ASN A 74 32.54 3.57 -8.84
N GLY A 75 32.06 3.91 -10.04
CA GLY A 75 32.76 4.82 -10.94
C GLY A 75 33.88 4.18 -11.77
N ARG A 76 34.15 2.88 -11.63
CA ARG A 76 35.23 2.21 -12.37
C ARG A 76 34.99 2.19 -13.87
N TYR A 77 33.74 2.02 -14.31
CA TYR A 77 33.40 1.90 -15.74
C TYR A 77 32.38 2.92 -16.23
N CYS A 78 31.52 3.44 -15.36
CA CYS A 78 30.48 4.39 -15.76
C CYS A 78 30.27 5.46 -14.69
N THR A 79 29.41 6.42 -15.00
CA THR A 79 29.01 7.51 -14.10
C THR A 79 28.26 7.02 -12.84
N GLY A 80 27.83 5.76 -12.83
CA GLY A 80 26.83 5.18 -11.93
C GLY A 80 25.48 4.97 -12.60
N TYR A 81 25.20 5.65 -13.71
CA TYR A 81 23.94 5.58 -14.45
C TYR A 81 24.20 5.30 -15.94
N PRO A 82 24.64 4.08 -16.30
CA PRO A 82 24.96 3.72 -17.69
C PRO A 82 23.72 3.69 -18.60
N THR A 83 22.54 3.62 -17.98
CA THR A 83 21.22 3.74 -18.59
C THR A 83 20.24 4.20 -17.50
N TYR A 84 18.93 4.07 -17.72
CA TYR A 84 17.89 4.43 -16.78
C TYR A 84 16.92 3.28 -16.51
N MET A 85 16.37 3.25 -15.30
CA MET A 85 15.37 2.24 -14.92
C MET A 85 14.10 2.47 -15.73
N LYS A 86 13.59 1.42 -16.34
CA LYS A 86 12.37 1.49 -17.15
C LYS A 86 11.14 1.54 -16.24
N PRO A 87 10.10 2.29 -16.64
CA PRO A 87 8.88 2.42 -15.83
C PRO A 87 8.24 1.08 -15.45
N ALA A 88 8.32 0.04 -16.30
CA ALA A 88 7.72 -1.26 -16.04
C ALA A 88 8.28 -1.91 -14.76
N VAL A 89 9.60 -1.90 -14.59
CA VAL A 89 10.26 -2.44 -13.39
C VAL A 89 9.91 -1.62 -12.16
N LEU A 90 9.93 -0.29 -12.28
CA LEU A 90 9.63 0.64 -11.19
C LEU A 90 8.19 0.51 -10.67
N VAL A 91 7.22 0.36 -11.57
CA VAL A 91 5.82 0.10 -11.19
C VAL A 91 5.71 -1.25 -10.47
N ASN A 92 6.40 -2.29 -10.96
CA ASN A 92 6.33 -3.62 -10.38
C ASN A 92 6.98 -3.69 -8.99
N ILE A 93 8.16 -3.08 -8.80
CA ILE A 93 8.82 -3.05 -7.49
C ILE A 93 8.00 -2.22 -6.48
N GLN A 94 7.34 -1.15 -6.91
CA GLN A 94 6.42 -0.40 -6.07
C GLN A 94 5.17 -1.22 -5.68
N LYS A 95 4.61 -2.02 -6.59
CA LYS A 95 3.50 -2.94 -6.27
C LYS A 95 3.92 -4.03 -5.28
N ILE A 96 5.13 -4.56 -5.43
CA ILE A 96 5.72 -5.52 -4.48
C ILE A 96 5.85 -4.86 -3.11
N ARG A 97 6.43 -3.65 -3.02
CA ARG A 97 6.53 -2.87 -1.78
C ARG A 97 5.16 -2.65 -1.11
N ASN A 98 4.14 -2.34 -1.90
CA ASN A 98 2.77 -2.11 -1.41
C ASN A 98 2.12 -3.40 -0.90
N LYS A 99 2.28 -4.52 -1.60
CA LYS A 99 1.67 -5.81 -1.22
C LYS A 99 2.20 -6.31 0.12
N TYR A 100 3.51 -6.24 0.32
CA TYR A 100 4.15 -6.82 1.51
C TYR A 100 4.23 -5.86 2.70
N GLY A 101 4.01 -4.56 2.49
CA GLY A 101 4.01 -3.57 3.57
C GLY A 101 5.38 -3.32 4.22
N LYS A 102 6.43 -4.07 3.86
CA LYS A 102 7.80 -3.96 4.40
C LYS A 102 8.80 -3.34 3.41
N PRO A 103 9.87 -2.67 3.88
CA PRO A 103 10.94 -2.15 3.03
C PRO A 103 11.46 -3.19 2.04
N VAL A 104 11.63 -2.78 0.79
CA VAL A 104 12.24 -3.58 -0.26
C VAL A 104 13.66 -3.06 -0.45
N HIS A 105 14.65 -3.89 -0.16
CA HIS A 105 16.05 -3.53 -0.25
C HIS A 105 16.58 -3.94 -1.62
N VAL A 106 16.89 -2.95 -2.45
CA VAL A 106 17.49 -3.18 -3.77
C VAL A 106 18.95 -3.59 -3.59
N THR A 107 19.32 -4.77 -4.08
CA THR A 107 20.70 -5.27 -4.04
C THR A 107 21.42 -5.10 -5.36
N SER A 108 20.70 -4.97 -6.48
CA SER A 108 21.31 -4.57 -7.75
C SER A 108 20.24 -4.01 -8.68
N GLY A 109 20.48 -2.80 -9.19
CA GLY A 109 19.57 -2.08 -10.09
C GLY A 109 20.14 -2.01 -11.50
N LEU A 110 20.74 -0.88 -11.85
CA LEU A 110 21.43 -0.71 -13.13
C LEU A 110 22.77 -1.44 -13.10
N ARG A 111 23.17 -2.03 -14.23
CA ARG A 111 24.55 -2.53 -14.42
C ARG A 111 25.14 -1.93 -15.69
N CYS A 112 26.42 -1.59 -15.67
CA CYS A 112 27.17 -1.26 -16.87
C CYS A 112 27.80 -2.53 -17.46
N ARG A 113 28.19 -2.49 -18.74
CA ARG A 113 28.82 -3.64 -19.41
C ARG A 113 30.07 -4.12 -18.65
N GLY A 114 30.91 -3.20 -18.18
CA GLY A 114 32.15 -3.53 -17.47
C GLY A 114 31.96 -4.18 -16.09
N LEU A 115 30.91 -3.83 -15.35
CA LEU A 115 30.56 -4.55 -14.12
C LEU A 115 29.94 -5.91 -14.45
N ASN A 116 28.98 -5.91 -15.39
CA ASN A 116 28.27 -7.13 -15.75
C ASN A 116 29.25 -8.20 -16.21
N SER A 117 30.18 -7.93 -17.13
CA SER A 117 31.15 -8.92 -17.61
C SER A 117 32.08 -9.51 -16.54
N ARG A 118 32.14 -8.92 -15.34
CA ARG A 118 32.93 -9.41 -14.21
C ARG A 118 32.14 -10.24 -13.21
N LEU A 119 30.82 -10.20 -13.27
CA LEU A 119 29.96 -10.98 -12.39
C LEU A 119 29.87 -12.40 -12.94
N VAL A 120 30.34 -13.37 -12.15
CA VAL A 120 30.26 -14.80 -12.44
C VAL A 120 28.80 -15.18 -12.74
N GLY A 121 28.58 -15.91 -13.83
CA GLY A 121 27.25 -16.37 -14.24
C GLY A 121 26.32 -15.29 -14.82
N SER A 122 26.80 -14.06 -15.01
CA SER A 122 25.98 -13.02 -15.64
C SER A 122 25.96 -13.15 -17.17
N SER A 123 24.77 -12.94 -17.75
CA SER A 123 24.60 -12.94 -19.21
C SER A 123 25.08 -11.62 -19.83
N SER A 124 25.72 -11.69 -21.00
CA SER A 124 26.09 -10.52 -21.82
C SER A 124 24.87 -9.74 -22.31
N THR A 125 23.69 -10.37 -22.37
CA THR A 125 22.39 -9.77 -22.73
C THR A 125 21.52 -9.47 -21.50
N SER A 126 22.13 -9.42 -20.31
CA SER A 126 21.45 -9.12 -19.04
C SER A 126 20.55 -7.89 -19.13
N ARG A 127 19.32 -8.04 -18.64
CA ARG A 127 18.31 -6.97 -18.64
C ARG A 127 18.62 -5.84 -17.66
N HIS A 128 19.61 -6.03 -16.76
CA HIS A 128 20.16 -4.93 -15.96
C HIS A 128 20.88 -3.88 -16.82
N LEU A 129 21.47 -4.29 -17.95
CA LEU A 129 22.16 -3.41 -18.89
C LEU A 129 21.21 -2.45 -19.61
N SER A 130 19.91 -2.77 -19.63
CA SER A 130 18.86 -1.98 -20.28
C SER A 130 17.85 -1.37 -19.29
N GLY A 131 18.10 -1.51 -17.98
CA GLY A 131 17.23 -1.00 -16.90
C GLY A 131 15.89 -1.72 -16.79
N LEU A 132 15.83 -2.97 -17.27
CA LEU A 132 14.65 -3.84 -17.30
C LEU A 132 14.67 -4.96 -16.26
N ALA A 133 15.65 -4.94 -15.35
CA ALA A 133 15.87 -5.92 -14.30
C ALA A 133 16.08 -5.27 -12.93
N ILE A 134 15.84 -6.04 -11.87
CA ILE A 134 16.18 -5.66 -10.51
C ILE A 134 16.36 -6.89 -9.61
N ASP A 135 17.38 -6.83 -8.76
CA ASP A 135 17.62 -7.77 -7.67
C ASP A 135 17.28 -7.09 -6.34
N PHE A 136 16.54 -7.77 -5.47
CA PHE A 136 16.13 -7.22 -4.19
C PHE A 136 15.81 -8.29 -3.14
N TYR A 137 15.74 -7.90 -1.87
CA TYR A 137 15.19 -8.71 -0.78
C TYR A 137 14.23 -7.91 0.10
N ILE A 138 13.45 -8.62 0.93
CA ILE A 138 12.54 -8.03 1.91
C ILE A 138 12.74 -8.77 3.25
N SER A 139 13.31 -8.09 4.23
CA SER A 139 13.60 -8.68 5.54
C SER A 139 12.36 -9.24 6.24
N GLY A 140 12.46 -10.47 6.71
CA GLY A 140 11.36 -11.25 7.30
C GLY A 140 10.30 -11.70 6.28
N ILE A 141 10.55 -11.56 4.98
CA ILE A 141 9.71 -12.13 3.92
C ILE A 141 10.57 -13.04 3.04
N THR A 142 11.67 -12.55 2.47
CA THR A 142 12.47 -13.33 1.52
C THR A 142 13.54 -14.20 2.18
N ASN A 143 13.58 -14.31 3.51
CA ASN A 143 14.51 -15.19 4.24
C ASN A 143 14.21 -16.68 3.99
N ALA A 144 12.93 -17.06 3.89
CA ALA A 144 12.51 -18.44 3.63
C ALA A 144 12.23 -18.69 2.14
N LEU A 145 12.68 -19.84 1.61
CA LEU A 145 12.49 -20.21 0.20
C LEU A 145 11.01 -20.24 -0.21
N SER A 146 10.13 -20.82 0.62
CA SER A 146 8.68 -20.88 0.37
C SER A 146 8.04 -19.49 0.19
N ARG A 147 8.55 -18.50 0.91
CA ARG A 147 8.09 -17.11 0.83
C ARG A 147 8.64 -16.40 -0.41
N ARG A 148 9.89 -16.69 -0.80
CA ARG A 148 10.43 -16.22 -2.10
C ARG A 148 9.62 -16.77 -3.28
N LYS A 149 9.28 -18.06 -3.26
CA LYS A 149 8.39 -18.70 -4.26
C LYS A 149 7.03 -17.99 -4.33
N SER A 150 6.42 -17.72 -3.17
CA SER A 150 5.15 -16.97 -3.08
C SER A 150 5.24 -15.56 -3.69
N LEU A 151 6.39 -14.88 -3.51
CA LEU A 151 6.64 -13.57 -4.09
C LEU A 151 6.80 -13.64 -5.61
N ILE A 152 7.59 -14.59 -6.12
CA ILE A 152 7.75 -14.82 -7.56
C ILE A 152 6.39 -15.13 -8.21
N ASN A 153 5.55 -15.94 -7.57
CA ASN A 153 4.19 -16.23 -8.04
C ASN A 153 3.28 -15.00 -8.09
N PHE A 154 3.50 -14.02 -7.21
CA PHE A 154 2.83 -12.74 -7.30
C PHE A 154 3.41 -11.86 -8.41
N ALA A 155 4.75 -11.78 -8.51
CA ALA A 155 5.44 -10.99 -9.53
C ALA A 155 5.05 -11.42 -10.94
N ARG A 156 4.89 -12.73 -11.18
CA ARG A 156 4.40 -13.34 -12.44
C ARG A 156 3.06 -12.78 -12.92
N LYS A 157 2.21 -12.29 -12.00
CA LYS A 157 0.89 -11.74 -12.31
C LYS A 157 0.92 -10.24 -12.62
N LEU A 158 2.09 -9.60 -12.52
CA LEU A 158 2.23 -8.17 -12.76
C LEU A 158 2.32 -7.87 -14.25
N ALA A 159 1.71 -6.76 -14.66
CA ALA A 159 1.81 -6.27 -16.02
C ALA A 159 3.28 -6.10 -16.45
N ASN A 160 3.57 -6.46 -17.70
CA ASN A 160 4.92 -6.46 -18.28
C ASN A 160 5.93 -7.34 -17.53
N HIS A 161 5.53 -8.24 -16.63
CA HIS A 161 6.45 -9.25 -16.10
C HIS A 161 7.03 -10.07 -17.26
N HIS A 162 8.33 -10.35 -17.19
CA HIS A 162 9.03 -11.22 -18.13
C HIS A 162 9.49 -12.49 -17.43
N TYR A 163 10.34 -12.33 -16.41
CA TYR A 163 10.93 -13.46 -15.71
C TYR A 163 11.26 -13.10 -14.27
N SER A 164 11.25 -14.07 -13.37
CA SER A 164 11.73 -13.88 -12.00
C SER A 164 12.26 -15.19 -11.45
N TYR A 165 13.30 -15.14 -10.65
CA TYR A 165 13.87 -16.33 -10.04
C TYR A 165 14.52 -16.06 -8.69
N CYS A 166 14.70 -17.13 -7.94
CA CYS A 166 15.56 -17.23 -6.76
C CYS A 166 15.99 -18.68 -6.58
N HIS A 167 17.23 -18.93 -6.17
CA HIS A 167 17.69 -20.18 -5.52
C HIS A 167 16.91 -21.45 -5.93
N GLY A 168 17.12 -21.94 -7.16
CA GLY A 168 16.50 -23.17 -7.68
C GLY A 168 15.02 -23.07 -8.08
N TYR A 169 14.42 -21.87 -8.09
CA TYR A 169 13.02 -21.65 -8.47
C TYR A 169 12.85 -20.42 -9.36
N SER A 170 11.96 -20.53 -10.34
CA SER A 170 11.64 -19.44 -11.25
C SER A 170 10.14 -19.26 -11.44
N SER A 171 9.76 -18.19 -12.13
CA SER A 171 8.38 -17.95 -12.56
C SER A 171 7.86 -19.01 -13.53
N GLY A 172 8.74 -19.84 -14.12
CA GLY A 172 8.38 -21.01 -14.91
C GLY A 172 8.23 -22.30 -14.08
N GLY A 173 8.48 -22.28 -12.77
CA GLY A 173 8.48 -23.46 -11.90
C GLY A 173 9.85 -23.79 -11.32
N TYR A 174 10.02 -25.03 -10.86
CA TYR A 174 11.33 -25.51 -10.38
C TYR A 174 12.33 -25.50 -11.54
N SER A 175 13.55 -25.03 -11.28
CA SER A 175 14.60 -24.93 -12.29
C SER A 175 15.95 -25.11 -11.61
N VAL A 176 16.61 -26.22 -11.89
CA VAL A 176 17.93 -26.57 -11.34
C VAL A 176 19.02 -25.58 -11.77
N SER A 177 18.81 -24.84 -12.86
CA SER A 177 19.73 -23.84 -13.40
C SER A 177 19.52 -22.42 -12.84
N ALA A 178 18.50 -22.19 -12.00
CA ALA A 178 18.26 -20.86 -11.45
C ALA A 178 19.38 -20.47 -10.46
N PRO A 179 20.07 -19.33 -10.67
CA PRO A 179 21.20 -18.92 -9.84
C PRO A 179 20.90 -18.87 -8.34
N ASN A 180 21.92 -19.14 -7.52
CA ASN A 180 21.84 -18.94 -6.09
C ASN A 180 21.84 -17.44 -5.77
N MET A 181 20.70 -16.95 -5.27
CA MET A 181 20.48 -15.55 -4.94
C MET A 181 20.45 -15.31 -3.42
N GLY A 182 20.78 -16.31 -2.59
CA GLY A 182 20.62 -16.25 -1.14
C GLY A 182 19.19 -15.86 -0.73
N THR A 183 19.04 -14.71 -0.07
CA THR A 183 17.73 -14.15 0.32
C THR A 183 17.12 -13.21 -0.71
N ALA A 184 17.80 -12.95 -1.83
CA ALA A 184 17.33 -12.06 -2.88
C ALA A 184 16.45 -12.78 -3.91
N ILE A 185 15.74 -11.96 -4.68
CA ILE A 185 14.92 -12.34 -5.82
C ILE A 185 15.32 -11.44 -6.97
N HIS A 186 15.50 -12.06 -8.13
CA HIS A 186 15.63 -11.36 -9.40
C HIS A 186 14.25 -11.21 -10.06
N THR A 187 13.97 -10.04 -10.63
CA THR A 187 12.77 -9.85 -11.47
C THR A 187 13.06 -8.94 -12.67
N ASP A 188 12.54 -9.36 -13.82
CA ASP A 188 12.65 -8.69 -15.10
C ASP A 188 11.28 -8.30 -15.64
N ALA A 189 11.25 -7.21 -16.40
CA ALA A 189 10.07 -6.78 -17.13
C ALA A 189 10.33 -6.67 -18.62
N ASN A 190 9.30 -6.88 -19.43
CA ASN A 190 9.28 -6.55 -20.85
C ASN A 190 9.22 -5.03 -21.08
N ASN A 191 9.80 -4.59 -22.19
CA ASN A 191 9.72 -3.20 -22.62
C ASN A 191 8.33 -2.97 -23.24
N GLY A 192 7.31 -2.89 -22.40
CA GLY A 192 5.92 -2.68 -22.81
C GLY A 192 5.44 -1.27 -22.52
N LYS A 193 4.37 -0.84 -23.20
CA LYS A 193 3.65 0.39 -22.88
C LYS A 193 3.24 0.31 -21.41
N VAL A 194 3.84 1.16 -20.58
CA VAL A 194 3.38 1.28 -19.20
C VAL A 194 2.06 1.99 -19.28
N ILE A 195 0.98 1.23 -19.14
CA ILE A 195 -0.33 1.78 -18.82
C ILE A 195 -0.09 2.48 -17.50
N THR A 196 0.07 3.81 -17.57
CA THR A 196 0.26 4.65 -16.40
C THR A 196 -0.81 4.21 -15.42
N GLN A 197 -0.39 3.66 -14.28
CA GLN A 197 -1.33 3.50 -13.19
C GLN A 197 -1.86 4.91 -12.97
N LYS A 198 -3.15 5.14 -13.27
CA LYS A 198 -3.87 6.35 -12.84
C LYS A 198 -3.36 6.61 -11.43
N LYS A 199 -2.69 7.76 -11.26
CA LYS A 199 -2.06 8.23 -10.01
C LYS A 199 -2.83 7.61 -8.87
N ALA A 200 -2.26 6.59 -8.19
CA ALA A 200 -3.03 5.67 -7.36
C ALA A 200 -4.09 6.45 -6.61
N ALA A 201 -5.37 6.20 -6.94
CA ALA A 201 -6.46 7.07 -6.52
C ALA A 201 -6.29 7.33 -5.02
N LYS A 202 -6.33 8.60 -4.63
CA LYS A 202 -6.20 8.97 -3.22
C LYS A 202 -7.26 8.14 -2.48
N LEU A 203 -6.81 7.22 -1.62
CA LEU A 203 -7.72 6.31 -0.93
C LEU A 203 -8.85 7.12 -0.33
N THR A 204 -10.06 6.71 -0.62
CA THR A 204 -11.25 7.28 -0.01
C THR A 204 -11.16 7.15 1.51
N PRO A 205 -11.83 8.01 2.29
CA PRO A 205 -11.88 7.86 3.75
C PRO A 205 -12.25 6.43 4.19
N GLN A 206 -13.18 5.79 3.48
CA GLN A 206 -13.62 4.42 3.69
C GLN A 206 -12.49 3.42 3.48
N GLU A 207 -11.74 3.52 2.38
CA GLU A 207 -10.61 2.64 2.12
C GLU A 207 -9.46 2.82 3.10
N LYS A 208 -9.24 4.04 3.60
CA LYS A 208 -8.27 4.32 4.65
C LYS A 208 -8.70 3.70 5.99
N ALA A 209 -9.99 3.79 6.32
CA ALA A 209 -10.55 3.13 7.50
C ALA A 209 -10.37 1.60 7.41
N VAL A 210 -10.67 1.00 6.26
CA VAL A 210 -10.44 -0.44 6.04
C VAL A 210 -8.98 -0.82 6.17
N ALA A 211 -8.07 -0.05 5.55
CA ALA A 211 -6.63 -0.34 5.62
C ALA A 211 -6.12 -0.34 7.07
N TRP A 212 -6.58 0.62 7.87
CA TRP A 212 -6.25 0.70 9.29
C TRP A 212 -6.86 -0.48 10.07
N ALA A 213 -8.14 -0.80 9.85
CA ALA A 213 -8.83 -1.87 10.56
C ALA A 213 -8.17 -3.24 10.30
N VAL A 214 -7.83 -3.53 9.05
CA VAL A 214 -7.11 -4.77 8.70
C VAL A 214 -5.71 -4.78 9.29
N LYS A 215 -5.02 -3.65 9.38
CA LYS A 215 -3.71 -3.57 10.06
C LYS A 215 -3.84 -3.96 11.54
N ILE A 216 -4.82 -3.40 12.24
CA ILE A 216 -5.05 -3.70 13.66
C ILE A 216 -5.48 -5.16 13.87
N ALA A 217 -6.33 -5.71 13.00
CA ALA A 217 -6.73 -7.11 13.08
C ALA A 217 -5.57 -8.12 12.86
N ASN A 218 -4.48 -7.68 12.23
CA ASN A 218 -3.26 -8.49 12.06
C ASN A 218 -2.21 -8.22 13.15
N ASP A 219 -2.50 -7.35 14.11
CA ASP A 219 -1.63 -7.02 15.22
C ASP A 219 -2.12 -7.72 16.48
N ASN A 220 -1.44 -8.81 16.85
CA ASN A 220 -1.81 -9.65 17.98
C ASN A 220 -1.64 -8.96 19.35
N THR A 221 -1.12 -7.73 19.40
CA THR A 221 -1.07 -6.97 20.64
C THR A 221 -2.42 -6.35 21.01
N TYR A 222 -3.36 -6.28 20.07
CA TYR A 222 -4.71 -5.79 20.30
C TYR A 222 -5.75 -6.91 20.25
N GLY A 223 -6.81 -6.78 21.06
CA GLY A 223 -7.79 -7.85 21.22
C GLY A 223 -9.23 -7.39 21.38
N TYR A 224 -10.11 -8.33 21.70
CA TYR A 224 -11.49 -8.05 22.03
C TYR A 224 -11.63 -7.51 23.45
N LYS A 225 -12.59 -6.60 23.65
CA LYS A 225 -13.03 -6.19 24.98
C LYS A 225 -14.55 -6.15 25.03
N LYS A 226 -15.13 -6.89 25.98
CA LYS A 226 -16.59 -6.90 26.19
C LYS A 226 -17.03 -5.54 26.71
N TRP A 227 -18.26 -5.16 26.37
CA TRP A 227 -18.90 -4.01 26.98
C TRP A 227 -19.17 -4.25 28.47
N THR A 228 -18.85 -3.27 29.31
CA THR A 228 -19.13 -3.20 30.76
C THR A 228 -19.67 -1.81 31.12
N SER A 229 -20.22 -1.64 32.31
CA SER A 229 -20.74 -0.34 32.78
C SER A 229 -19.65 0.70 33.07
N ASN A 230 -18.39 0.29 33.23
CA ASN A 230 -17.30 1.19 33.62
C ASN A 230 -16.69 1.93 32.43
N VAL A 231 -17.02 3.22 32.29
CA VAL A 231 -16.58 4.10 31.19
C VAL A 231 -15.06 4.23 31.03
N LYS A 232 -14.27 4.12 32.10
CA LYS A 232 -12.80 4.19 32.05
C LYS A 232 -12.18 3.00 31.31
N THR A 233 -12.90 1.87 31.26
CA THR A 233 -12.42 0.64 30.61
C THR A 233 -12.76 0.58 29.12
N HIS A 234 -13.52 1.53 28.55
CA HIS A 234 -14.00 1.48 27.15
C HIS A 234 -13.29 2.45 26.21
N GLN A 235 -12.19 3.01 26.65
CA GLN A 235 -11.50 4.04 25.91
C GLN A 235 -10.72 3.40 24.74
N CYS A 236 -10.58 4.15 23.64
CA CYS A 236 -9.75 3.70 22.53
C CYS A 236 -8.31 3.51 23.05
N PRO A 237 -7.71 2.30 22.95
CA PRO A 237 -6.38 1.98 23.46
C PRO A 237 -5.27 2.86 22.88
N ILE A 238 -5.47 3.43 21.68
CA ILE A 238 -4.51 4.34 21.05
C ILE A 238 -4.60 5.74 21.66
N CYS A 239 -5.82 6.24 21.87
CA CYS A 239 -6.04 7.55 22.49
C CYS A 239 -5.79 7.51 24.02
N HIS A 240 -5.93 6.33 24.64
CA HIS A 240 -5.86 6.14 26.10
C HIS A 240 -5.16 4.81 26.44
N PRO A 241 -3.81 4.75 26.40
CA PRO A 241 -3.07 3.49 26.57
C PRO A 241 -3.34 2.77 27.90
N LYS A 242 -3.72 3.51 28.95
CA LYS A 242 -4.05 2.96 30.28
C LYS A 242 -5.37 2.17 30.32
N SER A 243 -6.20 2.20 29.26
CA SER A 243 -7.48 1.48 29.22
C SER A 243 -7.37 0.01 28.80
N GLY A 244 -6.15 -0.50 28.58
CA GLY A 244 -5.89 -1.85 28.05
C GLY A 244 -6.04 -1.91 26.52
N LYS A 245 -5.53 -3.00 25.91
CA LYS A 245 -5.34 -3.11 24.45
C LYS A 245 -6.53 -3.69 23.67
N GLY A 246 -7.75 -3.55 24.19
CA GLY A 246 -8.93 -4.19 23.61
C GLY A 246 -10.01 -3.23 23.11
N TRP A 247 -10.75 -3.63 22.07
CA TRP A 247 -11.93 -2.92 21.57
C TRP A 247 -13.18 -3.79 21.59
N ASN A 248 -14.34 -3.18 21.84
CA ASN A 248 -15.62 -3.75 21.40
C ASN A 248 -15.87 -3.41 19.91
N CYS A 249 -16.87 -4.04 19.30
CA CYS A 249 -17.17 -3.88 17.87
C CYS A 249 -17.47 -2.43 17.45
N ILE A 250 -18.18 -1.66 18.28
CA ILE A 250 -18.49 -0.24 18.01
C ILE A 250 -17.23 0.62 18.08
N GLY A 251 -16.45 0.46 19.15
CA GLY A 251 -15.21 1.19 19.39
C GLY A 251 -14.17 0.93 18.30
N PHE A 252 -14.07 -0.33 17.85
CA PHE A 252 -13.17 -0.73 16.77
C PHE A 252 -13.52 -0.07 15.43
N VAL A 253 -14.77 -0.11 15.00
CA VAL A 253 -15.20 0.54 13.75
C VAL A 253 -15.05 2.06 13.86
N THR A 254 -15.41 2.66 14.99
CA THR A 254 -15.25 4.12 15.23
C THR A 254 -13.78 4.53 15.13
N ALA A 255 -12.89 3.79 15.80
CA ALA A 255 -11.44 4.01 15.76
C ALA A 255 -10.88 3.89 14.33
N SER A 256 -11.45 3.00 13.51
CA SER A 256 -11.05 2.82 12.11
C SER A 256 -11.29 4.08 11.27
N PHE A 257 -12.44 4.74 11.44
CA PHE A 257 -12.72 6.01 10.76
C PHE A 257 -11.94 7.19 11.37
N PHE A 258 -11.75 7.21 12.68
CA PHE A 258 -11.01 8.28 13.34
C PHE A 258 -9.51 8.24 12.99
N HIS A 259 -8.83 7.14 13.33
CA HIS A 259 -7.38 7.00 13.14
C HIS A 259 -7.00 6.64 11.71
N GLY A 260 -7.79 5.79 11.05
CA GLY A 260 -7.51 5.38 9.67
C GLY A 260 -7.84 6.49 8.68
N ALA A 261 -9.07 6.99 8.73
CA ALA A 261 -9.54 7.97 7.75
C ALA A 261 -9.25 9.44 8.13
N GLY A 262 -8.91 9.73 9.40
CA GLY A 262 -8.64 11.08 9.88
C GLY A 262 -9.91 11.93 10.07
N ILE A 263 -11.07 11.30 10.23
CA ILE A 263 -12.35 12.01 10.37
C ILE A 263 -12.49 12.54 11.80
N LYS A 264 -12.03 13.77 12.03
CA LYS A 264 -12.01 14.41 13.37
C LYS A 264 -13.39 14.83 13.88
N THR A 265 -14.41 14.87 13.03
CA THR A 265 -15.81 15.09 13.46
C THR A 265 -16.35 13.92 14.30
N ILE A 266 -15.71 12.75 14.21
CA ILE A 266 -15.93 11.60 15.09
C ILE A 266 -15.01 11.79 16.29
N LYS A 267 -15.54 11.85 17.52
CA LYS A 267 -14.70 11.92 18.73
C LYS A 267 -14.18 10.51 19.10
N CYS A 268 -12.86 10.39 19.30
CA CYS A 268 -12.18 9.16 19.75
C CYS A 268 -12.35 8.88 21.26
N SER A 269 -12.86 9.84 22.03
CA SER A 269 -12.89 9.78 23.49
C SER A 269 -14.28 9.50 24.05
N ASN A 270 -14.35 8.32 24.68
CA ASN A 270 -15.14 7.97 25.86
C ASN A 270 -16.59 7.47 25.74
N ALA A 271 -16.79 6.42 26.55
CA ALA A 271 -18.01 6.00 27.23
C ALA A 271 -19.14 5.47 26.33
N GLY A 272 -19.65 4.29 26.67
CA GLY A 272 -20.75 3.62 25.96
C GLY A 272 -21.84 4.58 25.50
N LEU A 273 -22.23 4.47 24.23
CA LEU A 273 -23.44 5.06 23.63
C LEU A 273 -23.74 6.56 23.87
N GLY A 274 -22.90 7.34 24.56
CA GLY A 274 -23.30 8.64 25.11
C GLY A 274 -22.86 9.87 24.31
N ASN A 275 -21.65 9.89 23.72
CA ASN A 275 -21.07 11.17 23.25
C ASN A 275 -20.58 11.20 21.80
N ASN A 276 -20.71 10.12 21.02
CA ASN A 276 -20.39 10.15 19.59
C ASN A 276 -21.65 10.22 18.73
N LYS A 277 -22.14 11.44 18.45
CA LYS A 277 -23.42 11.72 17.76
C LYS A 277 -23.63 10.95 16.44
N PHE A 278 -22.62 10.44 15.77
CA PHE A 278 -22.79 9.70 14.52
C PHE A 278 -23.17 8.23 14.77
N PHE A 279 -22.27 7.44 15.36
CA PHE A 279 -22.50 6.02 15.55
C PHE A 279 -23.53 5.73 16.66
N THR A 280 -23.62 6.60 17.67
CA THR A 280 -24.67 6.49 18.71
C THR A 280 -26.04 6.82 18.18
N LYS A 281 -26.19 7.79 17.27
CA LYS A 281 -27.48 8.02 16.58
C LYS A 281 -27.80 6.90 15.62
N VAL A 282 -26.82 6.34 14.90
CA VAL A 282 -27.05 5.18 14.04
C VAL A 282 -27.51 3.97 14.86
N THR A 283 -26.90 3.69 16.02
CA THR A 283 -27.33 2.59 16.90
C THR A 283 -28.62 2.89 17.69
N GLN A 284 -28.81 4.12 18.21
CA GLN A 284 -30.02 4.52 18.97
C GLN A 284 -31.24 4.76 18.07
N ALA A 285 -31.09 5.35 16.89
CA ALA A 285 -32.20 5.52 15.96
C ALA A 285 -32.66 4.19 15.37
N SER A 286 -31.74 3.23 15.18
CA SER A 286 -32.12 1.84 14.88
C SER A 286 -32.80 1.11 16.04
N TRP A 287 -32.41 1.38 17.30
CA TRP A 287 -33.12 0.88 18.48
C TRP A 287 -34.53 1.49 18.61
N ARG A 288 -34.67 2.80 18.37
CA ARG A 288 -35.96 3.54 18.38
C ARG A 288 -36.88 3.21 17.20
N ALA A 289 -36.36 2.62 16.11
CA ALA A 289 -37.15 2.21 14.94
C ALA A 289 -38.13 1.05 15.23
N ARG A 290 -38.01 0.40 16.40
CA ARG A 290 -39.01 -0.56 16.92
C ARG A 290 -40.37 0.07 17.24
N ASN A 291 -40.41 1.37 17.53
CA ASN A 291 -41.64 2.05 17.95
C ASN A 291 -42.22 2.95 16.83
N GLY A 292 -41.88 2.70 15.56
CA GLY A 292 -42.45 3.39 14.39
C GLY A 292 -42.08 4.87 14.20
N LYS A 293 -41.52 5.56 15.20
CA LYS A 293 -41.31 7.03 15.18
C LYS A 293 -39.90 7.49 14.72
N ALA A 294 -38.92 6.60 14.57
CA ALA A 294 -37.52 7.00 14.34
C ALA A 294 -37.11 7.18 12.86
N TRP A 295 -37.92 6.73 11.90
CA TRP A 295 -37.56 6.77 10.48
C TRP A 295 -37.40 8.20 9.96
N LYS A 296 -38.18 9.15 10.49
CA LYS A 296 -38.10 10.60 10.18
C LYS A 296 -36.76 11.25 10.56
N LEU A 297 -35.97 10.68 11.48
CA LEU A 297 -34.71 11.31 11.96
C LEU A 297 -33.46 10.94 11.15
N ILE A 298 -33.49 9.85 10.37
CA ILE A 298 -32.40 9.46 9.46
C ILE A 298 -32.76 9.81 8.00
N SER A 299 -34.06 9.81 7.64
CA SER A 299 -34.50 10.12 6.27
C SER A 299 -34.63 11.61 5.96
N ASN A 300 -34.97 12.47 6.93
CA ASN A 300 -35.44 13.84 6.59
C ASN A 300 -34.38 14.94 6.53
N ASN A 301 -33.08 14.66 6.56
CA ASN A 301 -32.12 15.67 6.13
C ASN A 301 -30.75 15.01 5.96
N GLY A 302 -30.34 14.75 4.71
CA GLY A 302 -29.02 14.25 4.32
C GLY A 302 -27.83 15.16 4.70
N LYS A 303 -27.80 15.67 5.94
CA LYS A 303 -26.83 16.64 6.42
C LYS A 303 -25.89 16.13 7.51
N LYS A 304 -26.14 15.02 8.24
CA LYS A 304 -25.16 14.44 9.20
C LYS A 304 -25.42 12.94 9.46
N GLY A 305 -24.82 11.98 8.72
CA GLY A 305 -25.04 10.56 9.10
C GLY A 305 -24.73 9.38 8.15
N GLY A 306 -24.52 9.57 6.85
CA GLY A 306 -24.30 8.47 5.89
C GLY A 306 -25.56 7.90 5.22
N LYS A 307 -25.40 7.11 4.15
CA LYS A 307 -26.49 6.56 3.31
C LYS A 307 -26.74 5.08 3.63
N SER A 308 -28.00 4.66 3.77
CA SER A 308 -28.36 3.23 3.84
C SER A 308 -28.12 2.55 2.49
N ILE A 309 -27.49 1.38 2.52
CA ILE A 309 -27.11 0.60 1.34
C ILE A 309 -27.71 -0.80 1.45
N ALA A 310 -28.30 -1.27 0.35
CA ALA A 310 -28.72 -2.66 0.22
C ALA A 310 -27.49 -3.57 0.22
N VAL A 311 -27.59 -4.76 0.82
CA VAL A 311 -26.47 -5.71 0.90
C VAL A 311 -25.88 -6.04 -0.47
N SER A 312 -26.71 -6.11 -1.53
CA SER A 312 -26.26 -6.33 -2.91
C SER A 312 -25.37 -5.22 -3.48
N LYS A 313 -25.33 -4.04 -2.84
CA LYS A 313 -24.57 -2.85 -3.27
C LYS A 313 -23.39 -2.52 -2.35
N LEU A 314 -22.95 -3.49 -1.55
CA LEU A 314 -21.86 -3.32 -0.60
C LEU A 314 -20.55 -2.92 -1.29
N GLN A 315 -19.90 -1.91 -0.71
CA GLN A 315 -18.58 -1.44 -1.11
C GLN A 315 -17.65 -1.41 0.11
N LYS A 316 -16.36 -1.50 -0.18
CA LYS A 316 -15.31 -1.47 0.84
C LYS A 316 -15.46 -0.25 1.74
N GLY A 317 -15.52 -0.49 3.04
CA GLY A 317 -15.70 0.47 4.11
C GLY A 317 -17.15 0.82 4.42
N ASP A 318 -18.13 0.11 3.85
CA ASP A 318 -19.49 0.11 4.37
C ASP A 318 -19.54 -0.54 5.76
N VAL A 319 -20.32 0.06 6.65
CA VAL A 319 -20.52 -0.40 8.03
C VAL A 319 -21.75 -1.30 8.07
N LEU A 320 -21.56 -2.53 8.55
CA LEU A 320 -22.61 -3.52 8.71
C LEU A 320 -23.12 -3.50 10.15
N ILE A 321 -24.43 -3.37 10.31
CA ILE A 321 -25.10 -3.46 11.60
C ILE A 321 -25.90 -4.76 11.63
N CYS A 322 -25.67 -5.55 12.67
CA CYS A 322 -26.22 -6.89 12.82
C CYS A 322 -27.25 -6.87 13.94
N TYR A 323 -28.38 -7.55 13.72
CA TYR A 323 -29.48 -7.65 14.67
C TYR A 323 -29.83 -9.13 14.89
N ASP A 324 -30.52 -9.46 15.98
CA ASP A 324 -31.19 -10.77 16.04
C ASP A 324 -32.49 -10.79 15.22
N GLY A 325 -33.10 -11.96 15.09
CA GLY A 325 -34.38 -12.14 14.41
C GLY A 325 -35.54 -11.35 15.04
N LYS A 326 -35.36 -10.77 16.23
CA LYS A 326 -36.31 -9.87 16.90
C LYS A 326 -35.97 -8.38 16.71
N GLY A 327 -34.90 -8.06 15.98
CA GLY A 327 -34.45 -6.70 15.71
C GLY A 327 -33.67 -6.03 16.85
N ILE A 328 -33.11 -6.80 17.80
CA ILE A 328 -32.19 -6.27 18.84
C ILE A 328 -30.80 -6.14 18.22
N TYR A 329 -30.11 -5.02 18.45
CA TYR A 329 -28.71 -4.86 18.07
C TYR A 329 -27.83 -5.99 18.64
N LYS A 330 -26.99 -6.59 17.80
CA LYS A 330 -26.04 -7.64 18.20
C LYS A 330 -24.59 -7.27 17.91
N HIS A 331 -24.31 -6.69 16.74
CA HIS A 331 -22.91 -6.52 16.32
C HIS A 331 -22.68 -5.43 15.29
N LEU A 332 -21.43 -5.00 15.18
CA LEU A 332 -20.96 -4.04 14.18
C LEU A 332 -19.71 -4.55 13.47
N ALA A 333 -19.65 -4.44 12.15
CA ALA A 333 -18.50 -4.85 11.35
C ALA A 333 -18.23 -3.88 10.20
N LEU A 334 -17.02 -3.91 9.65
CA LEU A 334 -16.63 -3.13 8.48
C LEU A 334 -16.48 -4.07 7.29
N TYR A 335 -17.19 -3.82 6.19
CA TYR A 335 -17.05 -4.59 4.96
C TYR A 335 -15.73 -4.24 4.28
N ILE A 336 -14.91 -5.24 3.95
CA ILE A 336 -13.57 -5.01 3.37
C ILE A 336 -13.47 -5.38 1.89
N GLY A 337 -14.59 -5.77 1.28
CA GLY A 337 -14.67 -6.25 -0.10
C GLY A 337 -14.62 -7.77 -0.20
N ASN A 338 -14.95 -8.30 -1.38
CA ASN A 338 -14.88 -9.72 -1.72
C ASN A 338 -15.59 -10.65 -0.72
N GLY A 339 -16.76 -10.24 -0.22
CA GLY A 339 -17.53 -11.03 0.74
C GLY A 339 -16.87 -11.14 2.12
N LYS A 340 -15.92 -10.28 2.47
CA LYS A 340 -15.22 -10.31 3.76
C LYS A 340 -15.52 -9.08 4.60
N ILE A 341 -15.37 -9.26 5.91
CA ILE A 341 -15.53 -8.23 6.92
C ILE A 341 -14.34 -8.22 7.88
N VAL A 342 -14.09 -7.09 8.53
CA VAL A 342 -13.20 -7.00 9.69
C VAL A 342 -13.99 -6.47 10.88
N HIS A 343 -13.81 -7.11 12.04
CA HIS A 343 -14.56 -6.80 13.24
C HIS A 343 -13.81 -7.25 14.50
N SER A 344 -14.07 -6.57 15.62
CA SER A 344 -13.81 -7.14 16.94
C SER A 344 -14.93 -8.11 17.24
N ALA A 345 -14.67 -9.41 17.15
CA ALA A 345 -15.70 -10.43 17.05
C ALA A 345 -16.22 -10.89 18.42
N ASN A 346 -15.36 -11.45 19.25
CA ASN A 346 -15.71 -12.05 20.55
C ASN A 346 -14.46 -12.29 21.40
N PRO A 347 -14.59 -12.64 22.70
CA PRO A 347 -13.44 -12.87 23.59
C PRO A 347 -12.46 -13.96 23.13
N LYS A 348 -12.96 -14.99 22.45
CA LYS A 348 -12.16 -16.14 22.00
C LYS A 348 -11.33 -15.80 20.75
N ASP A 349 -11.96 -15.16 19.77
CA ASP A 349 -11.35 -14.94 18.45
C ASP A 349 -10.71 -13.55 18.32
N GLY A 350 -11.03 -12.61 19.21
CA GLY A 350 -10.42 -11.28 19.21
C GLY A 350 -10.90 -10.40 18.06
N ILE A 351 -9.96 -9.70 17.41
CA ILE A 351 -10.20 -8.85 16.24
C ILE A 351 -9.66 -9.58 15.02
N LEU A 352 -10.53 -9.86 14.05
CA LEU A 352 -10.16 -10.68 12.91
C LEU A 352 -10.95 -10.31 11.66
N THR A 353 -10.55 -10.95 10.56
CA THR A 353 -11.27 -10.90 9.29
C THR A 353 -12.05 -12.20 9.10
N THR A 354 -13.35 -12.11 8.85
CA THR A 354 -14.23 -13.28 8.62
C THR A 354 -15.05 -13.10 7.34
N SER A 355 -15.77 -14.16 6.95
CA SER A 355 -16.72 -14.09 5.85
C SER A 355 -17.97 -13.28 6.26
N TYR A 356 -18.40 -12.39 5.37
CA TYR A 356 -19.69 -11.71 5.48
C TYR A 356 -20.86 -12.71 5.58
N SER A 357 -20.86 -13.75 4.75
CA SER A 357 -21.95 -14.74 4.73
C SER A 357 -22.11 -15.47 6.07
N GLY A 358 -21.01 -15.73 6.77
CA GLY A 358 -21.02 -16.33 8.10
C GLY A 358 -21.67 -15.41 9.15
N LEU A 359 -21.39 -14.12 9.10
CA LEU A 359 -22.02 -13.13 10.00
C LEU A 359 -23.51 -12.93 9.65
N ALA A 360 -23.82 -12.83 8.36
CA ALA A 360 -25.19 -12.61 7.87
C ALA A 360 -26.15 -13.73 8.28
N LYS A 361 -25.69 -14.98 8.23
CA LYS A 361 -26.49 -16.15 8.66
C LYS A 361 -26.77 -16.17 10.16
N ARG A 362 -25.81 -15.74 10.99
CA ARG A 362 -25.90 -15.83 12.46
C ARG A 362 -26.60 -14.65 13.12
N GLN A 363 -26.53 -13.47 12.51
CA GLN A 363 -26.93 -12.20 13.15
C GLN A 363 -27.67 -11.26 12.19
N HIS A 364 -28.47 -11.85 11.28
CA HIS A 364 -29.43 -11.17 10.40
C HIS A 364 -29.00 -9.75 9.98
N VAL A 365 -28.03 -9.68 9.07
CA VAL A 365 -27.57 -8.40 8.52
C VAL A 365 -28.55 -7.91 7.47
N THR A 366 -29.48 -7.05 7.85
CA THR A 366 -30.52 -6.56 6.95
C THR A 366 -30.10 -5.31 6.19
N ARG A 367 -29.17 -4.49 6.71
CA ARG A 367 -28.79 -3.19 6.11
C ARG A 367 -27.33 -2.80 6.39
N ALA A 368 -26.76 -2.01 5.49
CA ALA A 368 -25.42 -1.43 5.61
C ALA A 368 -25.44 0.09 5.52
N PHE A 369 -24.41 0.75 6.04
CA PHE A 369 -24.27 2.21 6.03
C PHE A 369 -22.97 2.64 5.36
N ARG A 370 -23.08 3.56 4.42
CA ARG A 370 -21.93 4.18 3.76
C ARG A 370 -21.69 5.56 4.33
N TYR A 371 -20.50 5.78 4.88
CA TYR A 371 -20.05 7.13 5.20
C TYR A 371 -19.96 7.96 3.91
N THR A 372 -20.47 9.20 3.90
CA THR A 372 -20.51 10.05 2.69
C THR A 372 -19.64 11.30 2.78
N GLY A 373 -18.85 11.45 3.85
CA GLY A 373 -17.94 12.60 4.01
C GLY A 373 -18.54 13.84 4.68
N LYS A 374 -19.76 13.75 5.24
CA LYS A 374 -20.44 14.83 5.98
C LYS A 374 -20.87 14.37 7.37
#